data_AF-A0A9W3KKX2-F1
#
_entry.id   AF-A0A9W3KKX2-F1
#
_cell.length_a   1.000
_cell.length_b   1.000
_cell.length_c   1.000
_cell.angle_alpha   90.00
_cell.angle_beta   90.00
_cell.angle_gamma   90.00
#
_symmetry.space_group_name_H-M   'P 1'
#
loop_
_entity.id
_entity.type
_entity.pdbx_description
1 polymer ?
#
loop_
_entity_poly.entity_id
_entity_poly.type
_entity_poly.pdbx_seq_one_letter_code
_entity_poly.pdbx_strand_id
1 'polypeptide(L)' 'MYMFDVSYCVDGNNFSKSFLLAESRDGFELQQQLQTLLEQEHVAPVYIMETDLEEL' A
#
# COMPACT_ATOMS: atom_id res chain seq x y z
N MET A 1 -0.96 -4.87 17.06
CA MET A 1 -0.93 -3.77 16.05
C MET A 1 -0.94 -4.43 14.69
N TYR A 2 -1.17 -3.72 13.58
CA TYR A 2 -1.12 -4.36 12.27
C TYR A 2 -0.07 -3.70 11.38
N MET A 3 0.59 -4.50 10.56
CA MET A 3 1.47 -4.04 9.51
C MET A 3 0.85 -4.38 8.16
N PHE A 4 0.69 -3.36 7.33
CA PHE A 4 0.17 -3.51 5.99
C PHE A 4 1.27 -3.23 4.98
N ASP A 5 1.75 -4.29 4.35
CA ASP A 5 2.83 -4.25 3.37
C ASP A 5 2.27 -4.18 1.96
N VAL A 6 2.87 -3.30 1.15
CA VAL A 6 2.43 -3.03 -0.21
C VAL A 6 3.64 -3.09 -1.13
N SER A 7 3.59 -3.99 -2.10
CA SER A 7 4.53 -4.05 -3.22
C SER A 7 3.87 -3.51 -4.48
N TYR A 8 4.53 -2.57 -5.15
CA TYR A 8 3.98 -1.87 -6.30
C TYR A 8 5.05 -1.47 -7.32
N CYS A 9 4.63 -1.16 -8.54
CA CYS A 9 5.49 -0.80 -9.66
C CYS A 9 5.12 0.58 -10.19
N VAL A 10 6.14 1.42 -10.46
CA VAL A 10 6.00 2.75 -11.06
C VAL A 10 7.03 2.89 -12.17
N ASP A 11 6.57 3.15 -13.40
CA ASP A 11 7.42 3.29 -14.58
C ASP A 11 8.45 2.16 -14.77
N GLY A 12 8.06 0.93 -14.42
CA GLY A 12 8.91 -0.27 -14.52
C GLY A 12 9.87 -0.49 -13.33
N ASN A 13 9.82 0.37 -12.30
CA ASN A 13 10.59 0.23 -11.08
C ASN A 13 9.71 -0.32 -9.95
N ASN A 14 10.21 -1.32 -9.23
CA ASN A 14 9.48 -1.93 -8.12
C ASN A 14 9.82 -1.24 -6.80
N PHE A 15 8.80 -1.02 -5.99
CA PHE A 15 8.85 -0.39 -4.68
C PHE A 15 8.08 -1.22 -3.67
N SER A 16 8.45 -1.06 -2.40
CA SER A 16 7.70 -1.59 -1.27
C SER A 16 7.46 -0.49 -0.24
N LYS A 17 6.31 -0.56 0.44
CA LYS A 17 5.93 0.38 1.49
C LYS A 17 5.11 -0.32 2.56
N SER A 18 5.44 -0.06 3.82
CA SER A 18 4.75 -0.62 4.98
C SER A 18 3.96 0.47 5.71
N PHE A 19 2.74 0.17 6.11
CA PHE A 19 1.89 1.04 6.91
C PHE A 19 1.61 0.41 8.27
N LEU A 20 1.86 1.16 9.35
CA LEU A 20 1.49 0.75 10.69
C LEU A 20 0.06 1.17 10.99
N LEU A 21 -0.76 0.22 11.38
CA LEU A 21 -2.20 0.39 11.60
C LEU A 21 -2.56 0.02 13.04
N ALA A 22 -3.53 0.74 13.59
CA ALA A 22 -4.03 0.49 14.94
C ALA A 22 -4.99 -0.71 14.94
N GLU A 23 -5.89 -0.78 13.96
CA GLU A 23 -6.89 -1.84 13.80
C GLU A 23 -6.80 -2.47 12.40
N SER A 24 -7.23 -3.73 12.27
CA SER A 24 -7.25 -4.43 10.97
C SER A 24 -8.21 -3.80 9.96
N ARG A 25 -9.29 -3.17 10.47
CA ARG A 25 -10.26 -2.43 9.65
C ARG A 25 -9.61 -1.29 8.87
N ASP A 26 -8.62 -0.64 9.46
CA ASP A 26 -7.90 0.46 8.82
C ASP A 26 -7.20 -0.02 7.54
N GLY A 27 -6.78 -1.29 7.49
CA GLY A 27 -6.14 -1.90 6.32
C GLY A 27 -7.09 -2.02 5.14
N PHE A 28 -8.37 -2.35 5.39
CA PHE A 28 -9.39 -2.42 4.35
C PHE A 28 -9.71 -1.03 3.77
N GLU A 29 -9.83 -0.02 4.64
CA GLU A 29 -10.07 1.36 4.20
C GLU A 29 -8.86 1.90 3.41
N LEU A 30 -7.65 1.60 3.86
CA LEU A 30 -6.41 1.94 3.16
C LEU A 30 -6.32 1.28 1.79
N GLN A 31 -6.65 -0.01 1.67
CA GLN A 31 -6.60 -0.75 0.40
C GLN A 31 -7.46 -0.09 -0.69
N GLN A 32 -8.62 0.46 -0.33
CA GLN A 32 -9.53 1.15 -1.27
C GLN A 32 -8.95 2.48 -1.80
N GLN A 33 -8.06 3.12 -1.05
CA GLN A 33 -7.46 4.41 -1.40
C GLN A 33 -6.00 4.30 -1.83
N LEU A 34 -5.40 3.12 -1.68
CA LEU A 34 -3.98 2.85 -1.81
C LEU A 34 -3.44 3.27 -3.18
N GLN A 35 -4.15 2.93 -4.26
CA GLN A 35 -3.73 3.26 -5.61
C GLN A 35 -3.65 4.78 -5.81
N THR A 36 -4.71 5.51 -5.45
CA THR A 36 -4.75 6.97 -5.54
C THR A 36 -3.66 7.62 -4.69
N LEU A 37 -3.41 7.11 -3.49
CA LEU A 37 -2.39 7.63 -2.59
C LEU A 37 -0.98 7.47 -3.19
N LEU A 38 -0.66 6.29 -3.73
CA LEU A 38 0.63 6.04 -4.35
C LEU A 38 0.81 6.82 -5.65
N GLU A 39 -0.23 6.96 -6.48
CA GLU A 39 -0.18 7.73 -7.72
C GLU A 39 0.09 9.22 -7.46
N GLN A 40 -0.50 9.76 -6.38
CA GLN A 40 -0.24 11.13 -5.93
C GLN A 40 1.17 11.31 -5.39
N GLU A 41 1.71 10.31 -4.69
CA GLU A 41 3.07 10.33 -4.14
C GLU A 41 4.15 10.31 -5.23
N HIS A 42 3.97 9.46 -6.25
CA HIS A 42 4.93 9.34 -7.35
C HIS A 42 4.68 10.30 -8.51
N VAL A 43 3.50 10.94 -8.55
CA VAL A 43 3.05 11.77 -9.69
C VAL A 43 3.09 10.98 -11.01
N ALA A 44 2.78 9.68 -10.92
CA ALA A 44 2.84 8.72 -12.01
C ALA A 44 1.86 7.55 -11.76
N PRO A 45 1.41 6.85 -12.81
CA PRO A 45 0.56 5.66 -12.65
C PRO A 45 1.27 4.58 -11.83
N VAL A 46 0.54 3.98 -10.88
CA VAL A 46 1.05 2.93 -10.01
C VAL A 46 0.31 1.63 -10.29
N TYR A 47 1.06 0.54 -10.39
CA TYR A 47 0.51 -0.80 -10.46
C TYR A 47 0.79 -1.56 -9.16
N ILE A 48 -0.26 -1.83 -8.38
CA ILE A 48 -0.13 -2.64 -7.16
C ILE A 48 0.07 -4.10 -7.56
N MET A 49 1.14 -4.71 -7.04
CA MET A 49 1.48 -6.10 -7.32
C MET A 49 0.94 -7.01 -6.22
N GLU A 50 1.18 -6.65 -4.97
CA GLU A 50 0.85 -7.47 -3.81
C GLU A 50 0.56 -6.58 -2.60
N THR A 51 -0.38 -7.00 -1.78
CA THR A 51 -0.68 -6.39 -0.49
C THR A 51 -0.83 -7.49 0.55
N ASP A 52 -0.22 -7.29 1.72
CA ASP A 52 -0.32 -8.22 2.84
C ASP A 52 -0.64 -7.48 4.13
N LEU A 53 -1.44 -8.10 5.00
CA LEU A 53 -1.83 -7.54 6.29
C LEU A 53 -1.48 -8.53 7.40
N GLU A 54 -0.43 -8.23 8.13
CA GLU A 54 0.06 -9.04 9.24
C GLU A 54 -0.30 -8.42 10.60
N GLU A 55 -0.60 -9.28 11.58
CA GLU A 55 -0.75 -8.88 12.99
C GLU A 55 0.61 -8.95 13.70
N LEU A 56 0.99 -7.85 14.37
CA LEU A 56 2.20 -7.68 15.18
C LEU A 56 1.97 -8.01 16.65
#